data_AF-A0A1G7SR42-F1
#
_entry.id   AF-A0A1G7SR42-F1
#
_cell.length_a   1.000
_cell.length_b   1.000
_cell.length_c   1.000
_cell.angle_alpha   90.00
_cell.angle_beta   90.00
_cell.angle_gamma   90.00
#
_symmetry.space_group_name_H-M   'P 1'
#
loop_
_entity.id
_entity.type
_entity.pdbx_description
1 polymer ?
#
loop_
_entity_poly.entity_id
_entity_poly.type
_entity_poly.pdbx_seq_one_letter_code
_entity_poly.pdbx_strand_id
1 'polypeptide(L)'
;MDTKKIEAVINNFYKAVYSNNRQAFYGMLANSFKDRVSLEEFNRYRQYRMIDIGRLEKVEKIQEDVDKILVTCKIKIRENTVTHVYHLIEERGEYYLIPDSFMFAK
;
A
#
# COMPACT_ATOMS: atom_id res chain seq x y z
N MET A 1 -7.29 14.92 9.78
CA MET A 1 -6.50 14.11 8.83
C MET A 1 -5.11 14.71 8.63
N ASP A 2 -4.05 13.93 8.85
CA ASP A 2 -2.64 14.35 8.64
C ASP A 2 -2.12 13.82 7.30
N THR A 3 -2.17 14.67 6.27
CA THR A 3 -1.77 14.29 4.91
C THR A 3 -0.29 13.93 4.79
N LYS A 4 0.59 14.49 5.64
CA LYS A 4 2.02 14.16 5.63
C LYS A 4 2.28 12.75 6.11
N LYS A 5 1.54 12.29 7.12
CA LYS A 5 1.60 10.89 7.58
C LYS A 5 1.14 9.93 6.49
N ILE A 6 0.05 10.26 5.79
CA ILE A 6 -0.48 9.45 4.68
C ILE A 6 0.53 9.36 3.53
N GLU A 7 1.13 10.49 3.13
CA GLU A 7 2.20 10.50 2.13
C GLU A 7 3.42 9.69 2.58
N ALA A 8 3.79 9.75 3.87
CA ALA A 8 4.89 8.96 4.42
C ALA A 8 4.59 7.45 4.35
N VAL A 9 3.35 7.02 4.63
CA VAL A 9 2.93 5.62 4.47
C VAL A 9 3.05 5.17 3.03
N ILE A 10 2.56 5.95 2.05
CA ILE A 10 2.73 5.59 0.62
C ILE A 10 4.22 5.50 0.25
N ASN A 11 5.03 6.49 0.64
CA ASN A 11 6.47 6.47 0.34
C ASN A 11 7.19 5.26 0.95
N ASN A 12 6.89 4.92 2.20
CA ASN A 12 7.48 3.77 2.88
C ASN A 12 7.03 2.45 2.25
N PHE A 13 5.81 2.40 1.71
CA PHE A 13 5.31 1.25 0.98
C PHE A 13 6.15 1.01 -0.28
N TYR A 14 6.37 2.03 -1.11
CA TYR A 14 7.25 1.89 -2.27
C TYR A 14 8.68 1.52 -1.88
N LYS A 15 9.23 2.07 -0.79
CA LYS A 15 10.57 1.68 -0.30
C LYS A 15 10.64 0.21 0.10
N ALA A 16 9.64 -0.28 0.85
CA ALA A 16 9.56 -1.68 1.25
C ALA A 16 9.44 -2.58 0.02
N VAL A 17 8.68 -2.15 -0.98
CA VAL A 17 8.51 -2.87 -2.23
C VAL A 17 9.82 -2.88 -3.04
N TYR A 18 10.48 -1.76 -3.23
CA TYR A 18 11.75 -1.74 -3.98
C TYR A 18 12.87 -2.52 -3.31
N SER A 19 12.88 -2.56 -1.98
CA SER A 19 13.91 -3.26 -1.20
C SER A 19 13.62 -4.75 -1.03
N ASN A 20 12.56 -5.29 -1.64
CA ASN A 20 12.07 -6.65 -1.41
C ASN A 20 11.88 -6.99 0.09
N ASN A 21 11.56 -5.99 0.92
CA ASN A 21 11.43 -6.14 2.36
C ASN A 21 9.98 -6.53 2.71
N ARG A 22 9.70 -7.82 2.57
CA ARG A 22 8.38 -8.42 2.81
C ARG A 22 7.85 -8.19 4.23
N GLN A 23 8.74 -8.20 5.23
CA GLN A 23 8.36 -7.98 6.62
C GLN A 23 7.92 -6.54 6.86
N ALA A 24 8.67 -5.57 6.32
CA ALA A 24 8.27 -4.17 6.37
C ALA A 24 6.93 -3.96 5.66
N PHE A 25 6.77 -4.52 4.46
CA PHE A 25 5.53 -4.43 3.71
C PHE A 25 4.34 -5.03 4.48
N TYR A 26 4.48 -6.23 5.06
CA TYR A 26 3.44 -6.84 5.90
C TYR A 26 3.07 -5.96 7.11
N GLY A 27 4.07 -5.32 7.75
CA GLY A 27 3.84 -4.42 8.88
C GLY A 27 2.95 -3.21 8.54
N MET A 28 2.93 -2.80 7.27
CA MET A 28 2.14 -1.68 6.78
C MET A 28 0.70 -2.05 6.42
N LEU A 29 0.35 -3.33 6.39
CA LEU A 29 -1.01 -3.79 6.10
C LEU A 29 -1.92 -3.59 7.32
N ALA A 30 -3.22 -3.40 7.08
CA ALA A 30 -4.23 -3.25 8.11
C ALA A 30 -4.29 -4.45 9.08
N ASN A 31 -4.61 -4.22 10.34
CA ASN A 31 -4.68 -5.29 11.35
C ASN A 31 -5.72 -6.35 10.99
N SER A 32 -6.87 -5.95 10.43
CA SER A 32 -7.91 -6.87 9.93
C SER A 32 -7.40 -7.90 8.90
N PHE A 33 -6.35 -7.59 8.14
CA PHE A 33 -5.69 -8.55 7.26
C PHE A 33 -4.74 -9.46 8.05
N LYS A 34 -3.95 -8.88 8.96
CA LYS A 34 -2.96 -9.60 9.79
C LYS A 34 -3.61 -10.60 10.75
N ASP A 35 -4.85 -10.36 11.17
CA ASP A 35 -5.66 -11.28 11.96
C ASP A 35 -6.05 -12.56 11.18
N ARG A 36 -6.02 -12.50 9.84
CA ARG A 36 -6.45 -13.58 8.95
C ARG A 36 -5.30 -14.26 8.22
N VAL A 37 -4.19 -13.55 8.04
CA VAL A 37 -3.02 -14.02 7.29
C VAL A 37 -1.79 -13.73 8.11
N SER A 38 -1.12 -14.77 8.60
CA SER A 38 0.14 -14.65 9.32
C SER A 38 1.27 -14.17 8.41
N LEU A 39 2.36 -13.66 9.00
CA LEU A 39 3.56 -13.28 8.24
C LEU A 39 4.16 -14.49 7.49
N GLU A 40 4.09 -15.69 8.07
CA GLU A 40 4.59 -16.91 7.44
C GLU A 40 3.77 -17.26 6.19
N GLU A 41 2.44 -17.25 6.31
CA GLU A 41 1.54 -17.44 5.16
C GLU A 41 1.78 -16.38 4.11
N PHE A 42 1.83 -15.10 4.53
CA PHE A 42 2.16 -13.97 3.67
C PHE A 42 3.46 -14.22 2.89
N ASN A 43 4.51 -14.76 3.51
CA ASN A 43 5.77 -15.06 2.82
C ASN A 43 5.69 -16.22 1.81
N ARG A 44 4.77 -17.16 1.99
CA ARG A 44 4.61 -18.33 1.11
C ARG A 44 3.83 -18.04 -0.17
N TYR A 45 2.94 -17.04 -0.16
CA TYR A 45 2.12 -16.77 -1.34
C TYR A 45 2.92 -16.08 -2.45
N ARG A 46 3.09 -16.80 -3.57
CA ARG A 46 3.62 -16.26 -4.83
C ARG A 46 2.78 -15.13 -5.43
N GLN A 47 1.51 -14.99 -5.04
CA GLN A 47 0.65 -13.91 -5.53
C GLN A 47 1.06 -12.54 -4.98
N TYR A 48 1.72 -12.51 -3.80
CA TYR A 48 2.44 -11.33 -3.32
C TYR A 48 3.85 -11.25 -3.91
N ARG A 49 4.00 -11.66 -5.17
CA ARG A 49 5.09 -11.10 -5.97
C ARG A 49 4.83 -9.62 -5.92
N MET A 50 5.74 -8.89 -5.33
CA MET A 50 5.71 -7.45 -5.38
C MET A 50 5.83 -7.11 -6.86
N ILE A 51 4.67 -6.91 -7.48
CA ILE A 51 4.55 -6.51 -8.86
C ILE A 51 5.40 -5.25 -8.97
N ASP A 52 6.10 -5.10 -10.09
CA ASP A 52 6.81 -3.88 -10.40
C ASP A 52 5.78 -2.75 -10.47
N ILE A 53 5.45 -2.18 -9.31
CA ILE A 53 4.32 -1.24 -9.14
C ILE A 53 4.63 0.06 -9.88
N GLY A 54 5.88 0.23 -10.35
CA GLY A 54 6.41 1.45 -10.90
C GLY A 54 6.89 2.39 -9.80
N ARG A 55 7.43 3.53 -10.22
CA ARG A 55 7.94 4.59 -9.33
C ARG A 55 6.83 5.55 -8.97
N LEU A 56 6.62 5.78 -7.68
CA LEU A 56 5.75 6.87 -7.23
C LEU A 56 6.29 8.20 -7.78
N GLU A 57 5.49 8.88 -8.59
CA GLU A 57 5.81 10.22 -9.09
C GLU A 57 5.25 11.28 -8.16
N LYS A 58 3.96 11.14 -7.79
CA LYS A 58 3.27 12.06 -6.89
C LYS A 58 2.03 11.44 -6.26
N VAL A 59 1.70 11.88 -5.06
CA VAL A 59 0.36 11.74 -4.48
C VAL A 59 -0.48 12.90 -5.01
N GLU A 60 -1.54 12.60 -5.77
CA GLU A 60 -2.39 13.63 -6.39
C GLU A 60 -3.53 14.09 -5.50
N LYS A 61 -4.16 13.15 -4.79
CA LYS A 61 -5.36 13.42 -4.01
C LYS A 61 -5.43 12.50 -2.81
N ILE A 62 -5.82 13.04 -1.68
CA ILE A 62 -6.18 12.31 -0.46
C ILE A 62 -7.62 12.69 -0.14
N GLN A 63 -8.48 11.69 0.00
CA GLN A 63 -9.89 11.88 0.31
C GLN A 63 -10.30 10.95 1.44
N GLU A 64 -10.91 11.51 2.47
CA GLU A 64 -11.53 10.75 3.54
C GLU A 64 -12.92 10.27 3.08
N ASP A 65 -13.16 8.98 3.26
CA ASP A 65 -14.45 8.30 3.11
C ASP A 65 -14.76 7.65 4.47
N VAL A 66 -16.03 7.47 4.81
CA VAL A 66 -16.53 7.24 6.19
C VAL A 66 -15.62 6.38 7.07
N ASP A 67 -15.14 5.25 6.55
CA ASP A 67 -14.27 4.30 7.28
C ASP A 67 -12.85 4.15 6.68
N LYS A 68 -12.53 4.89 5.61
CA LYS A 68 -11.33 4.67 4.79
C LYS A 68 -10.76 5.96 4.22
N ILE A 69 -9.48 5.93 3.87
CA ILE A 69 -8.81 7.05 3.22
C ILE A 69 -8.39 6.62 1.81
N LEU A 70 -8.92 7.29 0.81
CA LEU A 70 -8.59 7.10 -0.59
C LEU A 70 -7.39 7.96 -0.95
N VAL A 71 -6.31 7.32 -1.41
CA VAL A 71 -5.09 8.01 -1.83
C VAL A 71 -4.83 7.74 -3.30
N THR A 72 -5.03 8.77 -4.12
CA THR A 72 -4.77 8.70 -5.55
C THR A 72 -3.32 9.09 -5.83
N CYS A 73 -2.57 8.23 -6.50
CA CYS A 73 -1.17 8.42 -6.86
C CYS A 73 -0.97 8.35 -8.37
N LYS A 74 -0.02 9.13 -8.90
CA LYS A 74 0.59 8.85 -10.20
C LYS A 74 1.80 7.95 -10.02
N ILE A 75 1.83 6.88 -10.79
CA ILE A 75 2.92 5.91 -10.77
C ILE A 75 3.50 5.78 -12.18
N LYS A 76 4.82 5.84 -12.29
CA LYS A 76 5.54 5.65 -13.55
C LYS A 76 5.95 4.21 -13.71
N ILE A 77 5.39 3.53 -14.71
CA ILE A 77 5.73 2.16 -15.10
C ILE A 77 6.39 2.24 -16.48
N ARG A 78 7.71 2.02 -16.53
CA ARG A 78 8.53 2.24 -17.74
C ARG A 78 8.34 3.68 -18.25
N GLU A 79 7.81 3.85 -19.45
CA GLU A 79 7.56 5.15 -20.08
C GLU A 79 6.13 5.67 -19.87
N ASN A 80 5.27 4.88 -19.24
CA ASN A 80 3.86 5.23 -19.02
C ASN A 80 3.61 5.72 -17.60
N THR A 81 2.71 6.69 -17.46
CA THR A 81 2.21 7.13 -16.16
C THR A 81 0.80 6.62 -15.98
N VAL A 82 0.59 5.82 -14.93
CA VAL A 82 -0.72 5.29 -14.54
C VAL A 82 -1.22 5.99 -13.29
N THR A 83 -2.54 6.02 -13.13
CA THR A 83 -3.19 6.50 -11.90
C THR A 83 -3.61 5.30 -11.09
N HIS A 84 -3.29 5.29 -9.81
CA HIS A 84 -3.67 4.23 -8.89
C HIS A 84 -4.33 4.83 -7.65
N VAL A 85 -5.28 4.10 -7.08
CA VAL A 85 -5.96 4.49 -5.85
C VAL A 85 -5.66 3.43 -4.79
N TYR A 86 -4.99 3.85 -3.73
CA TYR A 86 -4.76 3.04 -2.54
C TYR A 86 -5.84 3.35 -1.50
N HIS A 87 -6.32 2.32 -0.81
CA HIS A 87 -7.16 2.47 0.36
C HIS A 87 -6.34 2.33 1.64
N LEU A 88 -6.47 3.29 2.54
CA LEU A 88 -5.87 3.27 3.87
C LEU A 88 -6.97 3.26 4.94
N ILE A 89 -6.62 2.81 6.13
CA ILE A 89 -7.45 2.88 7.34
C ILE A 89 -6.62 3.45 8.49
N GLU A 90 -7.26 4.24 9.37
CA GLU A 90 -6.64 4.69 10.61
C GLU A 90 -6.95 3.70 11.73
N GLU A 91 -5.91 3.11 12.32
CA GLU A 91 -6.04 2.20 13.46
C GLU A 91 -5.12 2.71 14.58
N ARG A 92 -5.72 3.13 15.70
CA ARG A 92 -4.99 3.62 16.90
C ARG A 92 -4.03 4.80 16.60
N GLY A 93 -4.41 5.70 15.70
CA GLY A 93 -3.64 6.91 15.35
C GLY A 93 -2.54 6.70 14.30
N GLU A 94 -2.44 5.49 13.75
CA GLU A 94 -1.52 5.12 12.67
C GLU A 94 -2.31 4.71 11.42
N TYR A 95 -1.74 4.96 10.24
CA TYR A 95 -2.38 4.64 8.96
C TYR A 95 -1.81 3.36 8.35
N TYR A 96 -2.70 2.47 7.93
CA TYR A 96 -2.35 1.18 7.34
C TYR A 96 -2.98 1.00 5.97
N LEU A 97 -2.29 0.28 5.09
CA LEU A 97 -2.79 -0.09 3.77
C LEU A 97 -3.82 -1.20 3.87
N ILE A 98 -4.97 -0.99 3.24
CA ILE A 98 -5.95 -2.04 3.00
C ILE A 98 -5.48 -2.82 1.76
N PRO A 99 -5.39 -4.16 1.84
CA PRO A 99 -4.98 -4.95 0.69
C PRO A 99 -6.04 -4.93 -0.43
N ASP A 100 -5.85 -4.11 -1.46
CA ASP A 100 -6.68 -4.16 -2.67
C ASP A 100 -6.24 -5.23 -3.67
N SER A 101 -7.16 -5.57 -4.58
CA SER A 101 -7.03 -6.56 -5.66
C SER A 101 -5.76 -6.44 -6.50
N PHE A 102 -5.09 -5.28 -6.53
CA PHE A 102 -3.83 -5.09 -7.26
C PHE A 102 -2.67 -5.89 -6.65
N MET A 103 -2.71 -6.20 -5.35
CA MET A 103 -1.73 -7.07 -4.69
C MET A 103 -2.06 -8.56 -4.83
N PHE A 104 -3.16 -8.88 -5.50
CA PHE A 104 -3.72 -10.24 -5.63
C PHE A 104 -4.19 -10.57 -7.06
N ALA A 105 -3.80 -9.77 -8.06
CA ALA A 105 -4.18 -10.04 -9.44
C ALA A 105 -3.59 -11.41 -9.86
N LYS A 106 -4.49 -12.35 -10.18
CA LYS A 106 -4.20 -13.74 -10.55
C LYS A 106 -3.40 -13.84 -11.85
#